data_AF-A0A9D5MBE0-F1
#
_entry.id   AF-A0A9D5MBE0-F1
#
_cell.length_a   1.000
_cell.length_b   1.000
_cell.length_c   1.000
_cell.angle_alpha   90.00
_cell.angle_beta   90.00
_cell.angle_gamma   90.00
#
_symmetry.space_group_name_H-M   'P 1'
#
loop_
_entity.id
_entity.type
_entity.pdbx_description
1 polymer ?
#
loop_
_entity_poly.entity_id
_entity_poly.type
_entity_poly.pdbx_seq_one_letter_code
_entity_poly.pdbx_strand_id
1 'polypeptide(L)' 'MTVTQDERMAKGYLWYDTNLYFEEQARAKDLMYEFNHSRPSEGERRTALARQIFGAI' A
#
# COMPACT_ATOMS: atom_id res chain seq x y z
N MET A 1 -26.74 6.99 10.62
CA MET A 1 -25.45 6.28 10.53
C MET A 1 -24.35 7.31 10.40
N THR A 2 -23.27 7.17 11.16
CA THR A 2 -22.04 7.96 11.02
C THR A 2 -21.27 7.49 9.79
N VAL A 3 -20.82 8.41 8.94
CA VAL A 3 -20.03 8.12 7.73
C VAL A 3 -18.66 7.55 8.15
N THR A 4 -18.24 6.43 7.56
CA THR A 4 -16.94 5.80 7.87
C THR A 4 -15.77 6.57 7.25
N GLN A 5 -14.52 6.29 7.67
CA GLN A 5 -13.35 6.91 7.03
C GLN A 5 -13.21 6.47 5.57
N ASP A 6 -13.51 5.20 5.25
CA ASP A 6 -13.52 4.70 3.86
C ASP A 6 -14.48 5.52 2.98
N GLU A 7 -15.70 5.76 3.48
CA GLU A 7 -16.71 6.53 2.76
C GLU A 7 -16.31 8.01 2.62
N ARG A 8 -15.61 8.58 3.60
CA ARG A 8 -15.09 9.96 3.54
C ARG A 8 -13.98 10.07 2.50
N MET A 9 -13.04 9.13 2.49
CA MET A 9 -11.95 9.05 1.52
C MET A 9 -12.51 8.88 0.10
N ALA A 10 -13.44 7.95 -0.10
CA ALA A 10 -14.08 7.71 -1.41
C ALA A 10 -14.86 8.93 -1.94
N LYS A 11 -15.38 9.78 -1.05
CA LYS A 11 -16.12 11.01 -1.39
C LYS A 11 -15.25 12.28 -1.44
N GLY A 12 -13.94 12.17 -1.17
CA GLY A 12 -13.02 13.31 -1.18
C GLY A 12 -13.18 14.28 0.00
N TYR A 13 -13.79 13.85 1.11
CA TYR A 13 -13.86 14.65 2.33
C TYR A 13 -12.58 14.53 3.17
N LEU A 14 -12.37 15.44 4.12
CA LEU A 14 -11.31 15.29 5.13
C LEU A 14 -11.45 13.95 5.87
N TRP A 15 -10.39 13.17 5.93
CA TRP A 15 -10.35 11.86 6.58
C TRP A 15 -9.04 11.74 7.37
N TYR A 16 -8.92 10.70 8.19
CA TYR A 16 -7.71 10.39 8.94
C TYR A 16 -7.43 8.90 8.94
N ASP A 17 -6.17 8.53 9.17
CA ASP A 17 -5.76 7.14 9.24
C ASP A 17 -6.37 6.40 10.44
N THR A 18 -6.93 5.21 10.16
CA THR A 18 -7.40 4.28 11.19
C THR A 18 -6.30 3.28 11.55
N ASN A 19 -6.48 2.53 12.64
CA ASN A 19 -5.55 1.44 12.98
C ASN A 19 -5.42 0.42 11.84
N LEU A 20 -6.52 0.11 11.14
CA LEU A 20 -6.50 -0.78 9.99
C LEU A 20 -5.62 -0.22 8.85
N TYR A 21 -5.74 1.08 8.56
CA TYR A 21 -4.88 1.70 7.53
C TYR A 21 -3.41 1.70 7.96
N PHE A 22 -3.10 1.88 9.24
CA PHE A 22 -1.72 1.77 9.71
C PHE A 22 -1.16 0.35 9.50
N GLU A 23 -1.95 -0.69 9.71
CA GLU A 23 -1.56 -2.08 9.44
C GLU A 23 -1.34 -2.32 7.93
N GLU A 24 -2.25 -1.82 7.08
CA GLU A 24 -2.12 -1.91 5.62
C GLU A 24 -0.87 -1.15 5.12
N GLN A 25 -0.62 0.04 5.65
CA GLN A 25 0.56 0.84 5.34
C GLN A 25 1.85 0.15 5.79
N ALA A 26 1.87 -0.49 6.97
CA ALA A 26 3.03 -1.24 7.44
C ALA A 26 3.37 -2.38 6.47
N ARG A 27 2.37 -3.18 6.08
CA ARG A 27 2.53 -4.26 5.09
C ARG A 27 3.05 -3.74 3.75
N ALA A 28 2.50 -2.62 3.26
CA ALA A 28 2.96 -2.00 2.02
C ALA A 28 4.42 -1.52 2.11
N LYS A 29 4.81 -0.91 3.25
CA LYS A 29 6.18 -0.43 3.49
C LYS A 29 7.20 -1.56 3.58
N ASP A 30 6.83 -2.71 4.12
CA ASP A 30 7.70 -3.90 4.12
C ASP A 30 7.98 -4.38 2.69
N LEU A 31 6.96 -4.46 1.84
CA LEU A 31 7.13 -4.80 0.42
C LEU A 31 7.98 -3.76 -0.32
N MET A 32 7.77 -2.48 -0.04
CA MET A 32 8.59 -1.40 -0.60
C MET A 32 10.06 -1.50 -0.14
N TYR A 33 10.30 -1.87 1.11
CA TYR A 33 11.66 -2.08 1.63
C TYR A 33 12.37 -3.17 0.84
N GLU A 34 11.73 -4.32 0.64
CA GLU A 34 12.29 -5.42 -0.15
C GLU A 34 12.57 -5.01 -1.61
N PHE A 35 11.64 -4.30 -2.24
CA PHE A 35 11.82 -3.84 -3.61
C PHE A 35 13.00 -2.86 -3.73
N ASN A 36 13.07 -1.88 -2.82
CA ASN A 36 14.10 -0.85 -2.83
C ASN A 36 15.51 -1.39 -2.53
N HIS A 37 15.62 -2.47 -1.75
CA HIS A 37 16.90 -3.09 -1.39
C HIS A 37 17.29 -4.29 -2.26
N SER A 38 16.44 -4.69 -3.20
CA SER A 38 16.78 -5.72 -4.19
C SER A 38 17.90 -5.24 -5.14
N ARG A 39 18.71 -6.18 -5.61
CA ARG A 39 19.75 -5.92 -6.62
C ARG A 39 19.12 -5.63 -7.97
N PRO A 40 19.73 -4.79 -8.81
CA PRO A 40 19.25 -4.57 -10.18
C PRO A 40 19.12 -5.84 -11.02
N SER A 41 19.94 -6.86 -10.74
CA SER A 41 19.91 -8.16 -11.41
C SER A 41 18.73 -9.05 -11.03
N GLU A 42 17.98 -8.74 -9.97
CA GLU A 42 16.83 -9.52 -9.50
C GLU A 42 15.53 -9.15 -10.24
N GLY A 43 15.57 -9.08 -11.57
CA GLY A 43 14.46 -8.58 -12.40
C GLY A 43 13.11 -9.27 -12.13
N GLU A 44 13.10 -10.61 -12.10
CA GLU A 44 11.87 -11.39 -11.84
C GLU A 44 11.29 -11.12 -10.45
N ARG A 45 12.14 -11.07 -9.42
CA ARG A 45 11.73 -10.75 -8.05
C ARG A 45 11.17 -9.34 -7.96
N ARG A 46 11.81 -8.37 -8.63
CA ARG A 46 11.33 -6.98 -8.68
C ARG A 46 9.96 -6.87 -9.34
N THR A 47 9.73 -7.59 -10.45
CA THR A 47 8.40 -7.66 -11.08
C THR A 47 7.36 -8.29 -10.16
N ALA A 48 7.71 -9.35 -9.43
CA ALA A 48 6.80 -10.00 -8.49
C ALA A 48 6.43 -9.08 -7.30
N LEU A 49 7.40 -8.34 -6.75
CA LEU A 49 7.17 -7.36 -5.69
C LEU A 49 6.29 -6.20 -6.17
N ALA A 50 6.52 -5.68 -7.39
CA ALA A 50 5.69 -4.62 -7.96
C ALA A 50 4.20 -5.02 -8.06
N ARG A 51 3.91 -6.29 -8.40
CA ARG A 51 2.53 -6.82 -8.47
C ARG A 51 1.85 -6.92 -7.12
N GLN A 52 2.62 -6.98 -6.03
CA GLN A 52 2.08 -7.02 -4.68
C GLN A 52 1.89 -5.63 -4.07
N ILE A 53 2.68 -4.63 -4.53
CA ILE A 53 2.61 -3.25 -4.06
C ILE A 53 1.43 -2.51 -4.71
N PHE A 54 1.27 -2.64 -6.03
CA PHE A 54 0.28 -1.88 -6.78
C PHE A 54 -0.99 -2.69 -7.04
N GLY A 55 -2.15 -2.05 -6.91
CA GLY A 55 -3.45 -2.69 -7.18
C GLY A 55 -3.63 -3.12 -8.64
N ALA A 56 -2.90 -2.51 -9.58
CA ALA A 56 -2.80 -2.91 -10.98
C ALA A 56 -1.47 -2.40 -11.58
N ILE A 57 -0.86 -3.21 -12.47
CA ILE A 57 0.32 -2.86 -13.30
C ILE A 57 0.24 -3.51 -14.66
#